data_AF-A0A4R6VJD2-F1
#
_entry.id   AF-A0A4R6VJD2-F1
#
_cell.length_a   1.000
_cell.length_b   1.000
_cell.length_c   1.000
_cell.angle_alpha   90.00
_cell.angle_beta   90.00
_cell.angle_gamma   90.00
#
_symmetry.space_group_name_H-M   'P 1'
#
loop_
_entity.id
_entity.type
_entity.pdbx_description
1 polymer ?
#
loop_
_entity_poly.entity_id
_entity_poly.type
_entity_poly.pdbx_seq_one_letter_code
_entity_poly.pdbx_strand_id
1 'polypeptide(L)'
;MAEQDEAAFAAASDNGHQSGLTAQEYAAIQLKVPNSGTEWLDEMIEQSLRNDFAGQALANMASFHAGDAFDPKNVSKAAYQYADAMLQARSESDG
;
A
#
# COMPACT_ATOMS: atom_id res chain seq x y z
N MET A 1 47.52 -25.40 5.93
CA MET A 1 46.17 -25.77 5.45
C MET A 1 45.15 -25.50 6.55
N ALA A 2 44.95 -24.23 6.94
CA ALA A 2 43.96 -23.85 7.95
C ALA A 2 43.49 -22.39 7.83
N GLU A 3 43.81 -21.67 6.74
CA GLU A 3 43.46 -20.24 6.57
C GLU A 3 42.52 -19.99 5.38
N GLN A 4 42.21 -21.01 4.58
CA GLN A 4 41.33 -20.86 3.41
C GLN A 4 39.86 -21.20 3.70
N ASP A 5 39.57 -21.90 4.79
CA ASP A 5 38.19 -22.28 5.14
C ASP A 5 37.44 -21.18 5.92
N GLU A 6 38.16 -20.30 6.64
CA GLU A 6 37.53 -19.21 7.40
C GLU A 6 37.07 -18.06 6.48
N ALA A 7 37.82 -17.82 5.39
CA ALA A 7 37.42 -16.86 4.35
C ALA A 7 36.22 -17.34 3.53
N ALA A 8 36.06 -18.66 3.35
CA ALA A 8 34.91 -19.24 2.67
C ALA A 8 33.62 -19.14 3.53
N PHE A 9 33.76 -19.22 4.86
CA PHE A 9 32.62 -19.03 5.77
C PHE A 9 32.18 -17.55 5.86
N ALA A 10 33.12 -16.60 5.78
CA ALA A 10 32.81 -15.18 5.73
C ALA A 10 32.16 -14.74 4.41
N ALA A 11 32.53 -15.36 3.28
CA ALA A 11 31.95 -15.07 1.97
C ALA A 11 30.54 -15.67 1.77
N ALA A 12 30.13 -16.63 2.60
CA ALA A 12 28.77 -17.20 2.57
C ALA A 12 27.73 -16.37 3.36
N SER A 13 28.17 -15.32 4.06
CA SER A 13 27.29 -14.39 4.78
C SER A 13 26.79 -13.21 3.91
N ASP A 14 26.95 -13.30 2.58
CA ASP A 14 26.58 -12.25 1.63
C ASP A 14 25.41 -12.64 0.72
N ASN A 15 24.37 -13.25 1.28
CA ASN A 15 23.05 -13.16 0.67
C ASN A 15 22.17 -12.33 1.59
N GLY A 16 22.24 -11.00 1.38
CA GLY A 16 21.46 -9.94 2.01
C GLY A 16 19.95 -10.03 1.76
N HIS A 17 19.39 -11.23 1.83
CA HIS A 17 17.99 -11.43 2.14
C HIS A 17 17.84 -11.40 3.65
N GLN A 18 17.74 -10.19 4.20
CA GLN A 18 17.02 -10.05 5.45
C GLN A 18 15.61 -10.61 5.16
N SER A 19 15.29 -11.78 5.72
CA SER A 19 14.09 -12.57 5.39
C SER A 19 12.77 -11.94 5.87
N GLY A 20 12.66 -10.62 5.89
CA GLY A 20 11.50 -9.87 6.34
C GLY A 20 11.58 -8.38 6.00
N LEU A 21 10.46 -7.67 6.12
CA LEU A 21 10.37 -6.22 5.95
C LEU A 21 11.33 -5.51 6.92
N THR A 22 12.03 -4.49 6.44
CA THR A 22 12.75 -3.55 7.30
C THR A 22 11.76 -2.78 8.19
N ALA A 23 12.24 -2.25 9.32
CA ALA A 23 11.40 -1.43 10.20
C ALA A 23 10.82 -0.20 9.48
N GLN A 24 11.56 0.35 8.52
CA GLN A 24 11.13 1.48 7.69
C GLN A 24 10.02 1.07 6.71
N GLU A 25 10.18 -0.04 6.00
CA GLU A 25 9.16 -0.58 5.10
C GLU A 25 7.89 -0.97 5.86
N TYR A 26 8.04 -1.58 7.04
CA TYR A 26 6.91 -1.88 7.93
C TYR A 26 6.18 -0.61 8.36
N ALA A 27 6.91 0.43 8.77
CA ALA A 27 6.32 1.71 9.13
C ALA A 27 5.61 2.38 7.93
N ALA A 28 6.21 2.32 6.74
CA ALA A 28 5.61 2.87 5.52
C ALA A 28 4.29 2.18 5.16
N ILE A 29 4.23 0.84 5.23
CA ILE A 29 2.99 0.08 5.03
C ILE A 29 1.97 0.42 6.12
N GLN A 30 2.37 0.36 7.39
CA GLN A 30 1.46 0.54 8.52
C GLN A 30 0.86 1.94 8.58
N LEU A 31 1.65 2.97 8.26
CA LEU A 31 1.23 4.37 8.25
C LEU A 31 0.70 4.82 6.89
N LYS A 32 0.78 3.96 5.86
CA LYS A 32 0.38 4.28 4.48
C LYS A 32 1.09 5.53 3.96
N VAL A 33 2.39 5.60 4.22
CA VAL A 33 3.25 6.73 3.83
C VAL A 33 3.84 6.44 2.45
N PRO A 34 3.45 7.20 1.41
CA PRO A 34 3.99 7.05 0.07
C PRO A 34 5.44 7.56 0.02
N ASN A 35 6.14 7.26 -1.07
CA ASN A 35 7.56 7.59 -1.27
C ASN A 35 8.47 6.88 -0.27
N SER A 36 8.20 5.60 -0.05
CA SER A 36 8.99 4.69 0.79
C SER A 36 10.41 4.45 0.26
N GLY A 37 10.69 4.87 -0.98
CA GLY A 37 11.94 4.62 -1.69
C GLY A 37 11.92 3.32 -2.50
N THR A 38 10.79 2.61 -2.50
CA THR A 38 10.58 1.34 -3.20
C THR A 38 9.25 1.35 -3.95
N GLU A 39 9.31 1.27 -5.28
CA GLU A 39 8.14 1.38 -6.18
C GLU A 39 7.03 0.37 -5.83
N TRP A 40 7.38 -0.90 -5.65
CA TRP A 40 6.40 -1.95 -5.30
C TRP A 40 5.67 -1.69 -3.97
N LEU A 41 6.35 -1.08 -3.00
CA LEU A 41 5.79 -0.78 -1.68
C LEU A 41 4.86 0.44 -1.77
N ASP A 42 5.25 1.42 -2.58
CA ASP A 42 4.44 2.59 -2.88
C ASP A 42 3.15 2.20 -3.64
N GLU A 43 3.23 1.29 -4.62
CA GLU A 43 2.06 0.72 -5.30
C GLU A 43 1.12 0.01 -4.32
N MET A 44 1.66 -0.77 -3.38
CA MET A 44 0.85 -1.42 -2.34
C MET A 44 0.17 -0.42 -1.41
N ILE A 45 0.89 0.63 -1.02
CA ILE A 45 0.36 1.70 -0.18
C ILE A 45 -0.74 2.47 -0.91
N GLU A 46 -0.55 2.80 -2.18
CA GLU A 46 -1.54 3.45 -3.03
C GLU A 46 -2.80 2.59 -3.17
N GLN A 47 -2.65 1.30 -3.48
CA GLN A 47 -3.78 0.37 -3.60
C GLN A 47 -4.52 0.20 -2.26
N SER A 48 -3.80 0.17 -1.13
CA SER A 48 -4.43 0.13 0.19
C SER A 48 -5.23 1.39 0.49
N LEU A 49 -4.69 2.57 0.19
CA LEU A 49 -5.38 3.85 0.38
C LEU A 49 -6.62 3.96 -0.51
N ARG A 50 -6.49 3.51 -1.77
CA ARG A 50 -7.61 3.45 -2.72
C ARG A 50 -8.78 2.63 -2.16
N ASN A 51 -8.49 1.45 -1.62
CA ASN A 51 -9.50 0.56 -1.04
C ASN A 51 -10.15 1.18 0.21
N ASP A 52 -9.38 1.86 1.05
CA ASP A 52 -9.89 2.55 2.24
C ASP A 52 -10.84 3.68 1.86
N PHE A 53 -10.43 4.56 0.93
CA PHE A 53 -11.27 5.67 0.48
C PHE A 53 -12.54 5.16 -0.21
N ALA A 54 -12.43 4.11 -1.04
CA ALA A 54 -13.60 3.49 -1.65
C ALA A 54 -14.54 2.90 -0.59
N GLY A 55 -14.00 2.22 0.43
CA GLY A 55 -14.80 1.69 1.54
C GLY A 55 -15.54 2.78 2.31
N GLN A 56 -14.88 3.90 2.61
CA GLN A 56 -15.49 5.04 3.29
C GLN A 56 -16.59 5.71 2.43
N ALA A 57 -16.32 5.92 1.14
CA ALA A 57 -17.29 6.47 0.20
C ALA A 57 -18.51 5.55 0.06
N LEU A 58 -18.27 4.24 -0.09
CA LEU A 58 -19.32 3.22 -0.22
C LEU A 58 -20.21 3.17 1.03
N ALA A 59 -19.63 3.19 2.24
CA ALA A 59 -20.39 3.20 3.48
C ALA A 59 -21.32 4.42 3.58
N ASN A 60 -20.82 5.59 3.17
CA ASN A 60 -21.61 6.81 3.13
C ASN A 60 -22.74 6.72 2.08
N MET A 61 -22.43 6.28 0.85
CA MET A 61 -23.41 6.12 -0.23
C MET A 61 -24.50 5.11 0.11
N ALA A 62 -24.14 3.95 0.67
CA ALA A 62 -25.09 2.92 1.06
C ALA A 62 -26.09 3.43 2.12
N SER A 63 -25.66 4.36 2.98
CA SER A 63 -26.51 4.97 4.02
C SER A 63 -27.67 5.81 3.44
N PHE A 64 -27.56 6.30 2.20
CA PHE A 64 -28.61 7.11 1.55
C PHE A 64 -29.66 6.30 0.77
N HIS A 65 -29.47 5.00 0.57
CA HIS A 65 -30.37 4.16 -0.25
C HIS A 65 -31.56 3.61 0.56
N ALA A 66 -32.16 4.42 1.44
CA ALA A 66 -33.28 4.03 2.30
C ALA A 66 -34.60 3.85 1.51
N GLY A 67 -34.70 2.75 0.75
CA GLY A 67 -35.95 2.31 0.10
C GLY A 67 -35.89 2.12 -1.42
N ASP A 68 -34.81 2.56 -2.08
CA ASP A 68 -34.61 2.33 -3.52
C ASP A 68 -33.87 1.01 -3.80
N ALA A 69 -34.01 0.50 -5.02
CA ALA A 69 -33.24 -0.65 -5.48
C ALA A 69 -31.74 -0.31 -5.48
N PHE A 70 -31.02 -0.83 -4.49
CA PHE A 70 -29.57 -0.70 -4.39
C PHE A 70 -28.89 -1.30 -5.63
N ASP A 71 -28.18 -0.47 -6.40
CA ASP A 71 -27.33 -0.91 -7.52
C ASP A 71 -25.88 -1.04 -7.04
N PRO A 72 -25.46 -2.23 -6.57
CA PRO A 72 -24.13 -2.42 -6.01
C PRO A 72 -23.02 -2.12 -7.02
N LYS A 73 -23.26 -2.33 -8.32
CA LYS A 73 -22.23 -2.17 -9.35
C LYS A 73 -21.92 -0.69 -9.58
N ASN A 74 -22.95 0.13 -9.75
CA ASN A 74 -22.77 1.55 -9.98
C ASN A 74 -22.30 2.28 -8.72
N VAL A 75 -22.80 1.91 -7.54
CA VAL A 75 -22.33 2.48 -6.26
C VAL A 75 -20.86 2.14 -6.01
N SER A 76 -20.44 0.90 -6.25
CA SER A 76 -19.03 0.51 -6.12
C SER A 76 -18.14 1.29 -7.09
N LYS A 77 -18.56 1.44 -8.35
CA LYS A 77 -17.81 2.23 -9.35
C LYS A 77 -17.65 3.69 -8.91
N ALA A 78 -18.72 4.31 -8.42
CA ALA A 78 -18.68 5.68 -7.91
C ALA A 78 -17.70 5.81 -6.73
N ALA A 79 -17.75 4.86 -5.78
CA ALA A 79 -16.85 4.85 -4.63
C ALA A 79 -15.37 4.83 -5.03
N TYR A 80 -14.98 4.03 -6.03
CA TYR A 80 -13.60 4.05 -6.55
C TYR A 80 -13.24 5.35 -7.28
N GLN A 81 -14.20 6.02 -7.94
CA GLN A 81 -13.94 7.34 -8.53
C GLN A 81 -13.64 8.40 -7.46
N TYR A 82 -14.34 8.35 -6.32
CA TYR A 82 -14.00 9.21 -5.18
C TYR A 82 -12.63 8.86 -4.59
N ALA A 83 -12.30 7.58 -4.50
CA ALA A 83 -10.98 7.15 -4.04
C ALA A 83 -9.85 7.67 -4.92
N ASP A 84 -10.00 7.57 -6.25
CA ASP A 84 -9.03 8.05 -7.23
C ASP A 84 -8.87 9.59 -7.13
N ALA A 85 -9.97 10.33 -6.96
CA ALA A 85 -9.94 11.78 -6.76
C ALA A 85 -9.21 12.19 -5.45
N MET A 86 -9.37 11.41 -4.38
CA MET A 86 -8.68 11.66 -3.10
C MET A 86 -7.17 11.41 -3.21
N LEU A 87 -6.76 10.36 -3.94
CA LEU A 87 -5.35 10.09 -4.22
C LEU A 87 -4.73 11.23 -5.05
N GLN A 88 -5.44 11.69 -6.08
CA GLN A 88 -4.99 12.83 -6.89
C GLN A 88 -4.85 14.12 -6.07
N ALA A 89 -5.85 14.46 -5.25
CA ALA A 89 -5.79 15.65 -4.41
C ALA A 89 -4.60 15.62 -3.44
N ARG A 90 -4.21 14.42 -2.99
CA ARG A 90 -3.06 14.22 -2.12
C ARG A 90 -1.73 14.40 -2.85
N SER A 91 -1.57 13.83 -4.04
CA SER A 91 -0.34 14.01 -4.82
C SER A 91 -0.13 15.46 -5.23
N GLU A 92 -1.20 16.21 -5.46
CA GLU A 92 -1.18 17.66 -5.73
C GLU A 92 -0.81 18.49 -4.49
N SER A 93 -1.05 17.99 -3.27
CA SER A 93 -0.69 18.70 -2.03
C SER A 93 0.74 18.44 -1.55
N ASP A 94 1.37 17.36 -2.00
CA ASP A 94 2.73 16.95 -1.60
C ASP A 94 3.82 17.45 -2.58
N GLY A 95 3.46 18.19 -3.64
CA GLY A 95 4.36 18.79 -4.64
C GLY A 95 4.50 20.30 -4.51
#